data_AF-A0A975QLG8-F1
#
_entry.id   AF-A0A975QLG8-F1
#
_cell.length_a   1.000
_cell.length_b   1.000
_cell.length_c   1.000
_cell.angle_alpha   90.00
_cell.angle_beta   90.00
_cell.angle_gamma   90.00
#
_symmetry.space_group_name_H-M   'P 1'
#
loop_
_entity.id
_entity.type
_entity.pdbx_description
1 polymer ?
#
loop_
_entity_poly.entity_id
_entity_poly.type
_entity_poly.pdbx_seq_one_letter_code
_entity_poly.pdbx_strand_id
1 'polypeptide(L)'
;MIGGLLVQLAISRTRFRVLVDKPTLNAIAGVALDFLVVAAIASLAVPIMLANWIPLTIVMLAMAGVSVLIYFHVGPRIFREDWAENSIAQFGAQTGVVAIGLMLLRAADPQMRSNAYRAFALRSPSSAPSSAEG
;
A
#
# COMPACT_ATOMS: atom_id res chain seq x y z
N MET A 1 -2.44 -1.35 12.24
CA MET A 1 -2.53 -2.84 12.31
C MET A 1 -3.07 -3.35 13.64
N ILE A 2 -2.71 -2.76 14.79
CA ILE A 2 -3.19 -3.23 16.12
C ILE A 2 -4.74 -3.20 16.22
N GLY A 3 -5.38 -2.12 15.79
CA GLY A 3 -6.86 -2.02 15.81
C GLY A 3 -7.55 -3.11 14.97
N GLY A 4 -7.08 -3.35 13.74
CA GLY A 4 -7.60 -4.42 12.90
C GLY A 4 -7.40 -5.82 13.49
N LEU A 5 -6.25 -6.07 14.11
CA LEU A 5 -5.96 -7.34 14.78
C LEU A 5 -6.88 -7.55 16.00
N LEU A 6 -7.10 -6.51 16.82
CA LEU A 6 -8.01 -6.57 17.97
C LEU A 6 -9.45 -6.83 17.53
N VAL A 7 -9.91 -6.13 16.49
CA VAL A 7 -11.24 -6.33 15.89
C VAL A 7 -11.36 -7.76 15.34
N GLN A 8 -10.35 -8.24 14.63
CA GLN A 8 -10.31 -9.60 14.10
C GLN A 8 -10.33 -10.66 15.21
N LEU A 9 -9.61 -10.41 16.31
CA LEU A 9 -9.59 -11.30 17.47
C LEU A 9 -10.95 -11.33 18.16
N ALA A 10 -11.59 -10.17 18.37
CA ALA A 10 -12.92 -10.06 18.95
C ALA A 10 -13.97 -10.78 18.09
N ILE A 11 -13.96 -10.55 16.77
CA ILE A 11 -14.87 -11.20 15.80
C ILE A 11 -14.63 -12.70 15.74
N SER A 12 -13.37 -13.16 15.79
CA SER A 12 -13.03 -14.58 15.76
C SER A 12 -13.54 -15.37 16.97
N ARG A 13 -13.81 -14.67 18.09
CA ARG A 13 -14.40 -15.22 19.31
C ARG A 13 -15.92 -15.18 19.33
N THR A 14 -16.58 -14.52 18.37
CA THR A 14 -18.04 -14.39 18.30
C THR A 14 -18.65 -15.14 17.11
N ARG A 15 -19.97 -15.38 17.15
CA ARG A 15 -20.73 -15.99 16.03
C ARG A 15 -20.73 -15.13 14.75
N PHE A 16 -20.30 -13.88 14.81
CA PHE A 16 -20.29 -12.94 13.68
C PHE A 16 -19.22 -13.25 12.62
N ARG A 17 -18.36 -14.24 12.83
CA ARG A 17 -17.36 -14.67 11.83
C ARG A 17 -17.96 -15.02 10.46
N VAL A 18 -19.20 -15.53 10.42
CA VAL A 18 -19.92 -15.88 9.17
C VAL A 18 -20.49 -14.65 8.47
N LEU A 19 -20.68 -13.54 9.19
CA LEU A 19 -21.26 -12.31 8.66
C LEU A 19 -20.21 -11.36 8.04
N VAL A 20 -18.92 -11.64 8.25
CA VAL A 20 -17.82 -10.79 7.79
C VAL A 20 -17.25 -11.35 6.49
N ASP A 21 -17.69 -10.77 5.38
CA ASP A 21 -17.21 -11.11 4.05
C ASP A 21 -16.22 -10.06 3.50
N LYS A 22 -15.24 -10.52 2.72
CA LYS A 22 -14.22 -9.68 2.08
C LYS A 22 -14.82 -8.57 1.19
N PRO A 23 -15.84 -8.82 0.35
CA PRO A 23 -16.40 -7.76 -0.50
C PRO A 23 -17.00 -6.61 0.30
N THR A 24 -17.77 -6.90 1.36
CA THR A 24 -18.33 -5.85 2.24
C THR A 24 -17.23 -5.06 2.94
N LEU A 25 -16.20 -5.73 3.45
CA LEU A 25 -15.05 -5.04 4.06
C LEU A 25 -14.32 -4.12 3.07
N ASN A 26 -14.12 -4.57 1.82
CA ASN A 26 -13.49 -3.77 0.79
C ASN A 26 -14.36 -2.56 0.40
N ALA A 27 -15.68 -2.72 0.34
CA ALA A 27 -16.60 -1.63 0.08
C ALA A 27 -16.56 -0.56 1.19
N ILE A 28 -16.59 -0.99 2.46
CA ILE A 28 -16.46 -0.09 3.62
C ILE A 28 -15.11 0.63 3.59
N ALA A 29 -14.02 -0.08 3.31
CA ALA A 29 -12.69 0.52 3.20
C ALA A 29 -12.61 1.55 2.06
N GLY A 30 -13.28 1.29 0.93
CA GLY A 30 -13.41 2.23 -0.18
C GLY A 30 -14.13 3.51 0.24
N VAL A 31 -15.32 3.38 0.85
CA VAL A 31 -16.10 4.54 1.33
C VAL A 31 -15.32 5.34 2.39
N ALA A 32 -14.63 4.65 3.30
CA ALA A 32 -13.78 5.31 4.30
C ALA A 32 -12.61 6.09 3.66
N LEU A 33 -12.02 5.55 2.59
CA LEU A 33 -10.98 6.23 1.83
C LEU A 33 -11.53 7.49 1.14
N ASP A 34 -12.71 7.41 0.54
CA ASP A 34 -13.36 8.59 -0.07
C ASP A 34 -13.62 9.68 0.96
N PHE A 35 -14.15 9.32 2.13
CA PHE A 35 -14.32 10.26 3.25
C PHE A 35 -13.00 10.87 3.71
N LEU A 36 -11.94 10.06 3.81
CA LEU A 36 -10.60 10.54 4.17
C LEU A 36 -10.09 11.56 3.14
N VAL A 37 -10.25 11.29 1.86
CA VAL A 37 -9.82 12.19 0.77
C VAL A 37 -10.63 13.48 0.81
N VAL A 38 -11.95 13.41 0.94
CA VAL A 38 -12.81 14.60 1.06
C VAL A 38 -12.47 15.42 2.29
N ALA A 39 -12.27 14.79 3.45
CA ALA A 39 -11.89 15.47 4.68
C ALA A 39 -10.51 16.13 4.57
N ALA A 40 -9.54 15.45 3.95
CA ALA A 40 -8.21 16.01 3.70
C ALA A 40 -8.28 17.25 2.81
N ILE A 41 -9.04 17.20 1.71
CA ILE A 41 -9.26 18.35 0.82
C ILE A 41 -9.99 19.47 1.57
N ALA A 42 -11.04 19.16 2.33
CA ALA A 42 -11.80 20.14 3.09
C ALA A 42 -10.98 20.81 4.20
N SER A 43 -9.96 20.13 4.74
CA SER A 43 -9.06 20.68 5.75
C SER A 43 -8.02 21.65 5.18
N LEU A 44 -7.86 21.76 3.85
CA LEU A 44 -6.90 22.66 3.24
C LEU A 44 -7.41 24.10 3.23
N ALA A 45 -6.63 25.01 3.81
CA ALA A 45 -6.89 26.43 3.70
C ALA A 45 -6.53 26.94 2.29
N VAL A 46 -7.53 27.05 1.41
CA VAL A 46 -7.38 27.50 0.01
C VAL A 46 -6.56 28.80 -0.13
N PRO A 47 -6.72 29.84 0.71
CA PRO A 47 -5.94 31.07 0.59
C PRO A 47 -4.43 30.85 0.82
N ILE A 48 -4.08 29.98 1.78
CA ILE A 48 -2.68 29.66 2.11
C ILE A 48 -2.06 28.84 0.98
N MET A 49 -2.83 27.92 0.41
CA MET A 49 -2.42 27.09 -0.72
C MET A 49 -2.12 27.95 -1.96
N LEU A 50 -2.99 28.90 -2.31
CA LEU A 50 -2.77 29.82 -3.44
C LEU A 50 -1.61 30.79 -3.18
N ALA A 51 -1.38 31.21 -1.94
CA ALA A 51 -0.23 32.05 -1.62
C ALA A 51 1.10 31.29 -1.73
N ASN A 52 1.09 29.96 -1.52
CA ASN A 52 2.30 29.13 -1.41
C ASN A 52 2.35 27.97 -2.42
N TRP A 53 1.66 28.07 -3.55
CA TRP A 53 1.60 26.99 -4.53
C TRP A 53 2.99 26.65 -5.12
N ILE A 54 3.87 27.65 -5.25
CA ILE A 54 5.25 27.46 -5.74
C ILE A 54 6.07 26.58 -4.79
N PRO A 55 6.27 26.91 -3.50
CA PRO A 55 7.03 26.04 -2.59
C PRO A 55 6.35 24.67 -2.40
N LEU A 56 5.02 24.60 -2.40
CA LEU A 56 4.29 23.33 -2.32
C LEU A 56 4.58 22.41 -3.52
N THR A 57 4.53 22.96 -4.73
CA THR A 57 4.83 22.18 -5.95
C THR A 57 6.28 21.74 -6.02
N ILE A 58 7.23 22.58 -5.60
CA ILE A 58 8.65 22.22 -5.53
C ILE A 58 8.84 21.03 -4.59
N VAL A 59 8.24 21.05 -3.39
CA VAL A 59 8.36 19.95 -2.41
C VAL A 59 7.71 18.67 -2.94
N MET A 60 6.55 18.77 -3.59
CA MET A 60 5.90 17.61 -4.22
C MET A 60 6.78 16.98 -5.30
N LEU A 61 7.33 17.78 -6.21
CA LEU A 61 8.20 17.31 -7.28
C LEU A 61 9.53 16.75 -6.74
N ALA A 62 10.11 17.40 -5.73
CA ALA A 62 11.31 16.92 -5.06
C ALA A 62 11.07 15.55 -4.43
N MET A 63 9.96 15.36 -3.69
CA MET A 63 9.64 14.08 -3.06
C MET A 63 9.33 12.98 -4.08
N ALA A 64 8.63 13.32 -5.16
CA ALA A 64 8.39 12.40 -6.27
C ALA A 64 9.71 11.98 -6.94
N GLY A 65 10.59 12.94 -7.22
CA GLY A 65 11.92 12.70 -7.78
C GLY A 65 12.79 11.83 -6.88
N VAL A 66 12.82 12.09 -5.58
CA VAL A 66 13.53 11.27 -4.58
C VAL A 66 12.97 9.85 -4.55
N SER A 67 11.65 9.69 -4.60
CA SER A 67 11.01 8.36 -4.60
C SER A 67 11.44 7.53 -5.82
N VAL A 68 11.48 8.15 -7.01
CA VAL A 68 11.97 7.52 -8.24
C VAL A 68 13.47 7.25 -8.20
N LEU A 69 14.25 8.17 -7.65
CA LEU A 69 15.69 8.00 -7.49
C LEU A 69 16.03 6.83 -6.57
N ILE A 70 15.30 6.69 -5.45
CA ILE A 70 15.45 5.55 -4.53
C ILE A 70 15.13 4.25 -5.27
N TYR A 71 14.04 4.22 -6.05
CA TYR A 71 13.68 3.06 -6.86
C TYR A 71 14.82 2.61 -7.80
N PHE A 72 15.41 3.54 -8.58
CA PHE A 72 16.47 3.21 -9.53
C PHE A 72 17.85 3.00 -8.91
N HIS A 73 18.18 3.71 -7.82
CA HIS A 73 19.55 3.76 -7.31
C HIS A 73 19.78 2.87 -6.07
N VAL A 74 18.74 2.70 -5.25
CA VAL A 74 18.79 1.88 -4.03
C VAL A 74 18.27 0.48 -4.30
N GLY A 75 17.24 0.35 -5.15
CA GLY A 75 16.69 -0.94 -5.60
C GLY A 75 17.74 -1.97 -6.01
N PRO A 76 18.59 -1.70 -7.03
CA PRO A 76 19.60 -2.66 -7.49
C PRO A 76 20.76 -2.86 -6.50
N ARG A 77 20.90 -2.02 -5.47
CA ARG A 77 21.92 -2.22 -4.41
C ARG A 77 21.43 -3.09 -3.27
N ILE A 78 20.14 -3.05 -2.96
CA ILE A 78 19.54 -3.83 -1.85
C ILE A 78 19.11 -5.21 -2.34
N PHE A 79 18.52 -5.29 -3.53
CA PHE A 79 18.02 -6.54 -4.09
C PHE A 79 19.04 -7.10 -5.09
N ARG A 80 19.65 -8.24 -4.76
CA ARG A 80 20.67 -8.90 -5.61
C ARG A 80 20.05 -9.73 -6.74
N GLU A 81 18.82 -10.18 -6.56
CA GLU A 81 17.99 -10.93 -7.52
C GLU A 81 16.64 -10.21 -7.68
N ASP A 82 16.04 -10.24 -8.88
CA ASP A 82 14.73 -9.65 -9.20
C ASP A 82 14.54 -8.23 -8.64
N TRP A 83 15.56 -7.39 -8.82
CA TRP A 83 15.61 -6.08 -8.17
C TRP A 83 14.51 -5.14 -8.65
N ALA A 84 14.11 -5.24 -9.92
CA ALA A 84 13.07 -4.39 -10.49
C ALA A 84 11.70 -4.76 -9.93
N GLU A 85 11.41 -6.06 -9.84
CA GLU A 85 10.17 -6.64 -9.30
C GLU A 85 10.03 -6.33 -7.80
N ASN A 86 11.10 -6.49 -7.02
CA ASN A 86 11.11 -6.13 -5.61
C ASN A 86 10.96 -4.62 -5.39
N SER A 87 11.67 -3.82 -6.18
CA SER A 87 11.67 -2.37 -6.03
C SER A 87 10.34 -1.78 -6.46
N ILE A 88 9.65 -2.33 -7.47
CA ILE A 88 8.41 -1.75 -8.01
C ILE A 88 7.25 -2.03 -7.07
N ALA A 89 7.24 -3.22 -6.47
CA ALA A 89 6.31 -3.59 -5.42
C ALA A 89 6.45 -2.65 -4.20
N GLN A 90 7.70 -2.40 -3.79
CA GLN A 90 8.02 -1.48 -2.70
C GLN A 90 7.67 -0.03 -3.04
N PHE A 91 7.99 0.42 -4.25
CA PHE A 91 7.66 1.76 -4.72
C PHE A 91 6.16 2.01 -4.67
N GLY A 92 5.35 1.08 -5.18
CA GLY A 92 3.88 1.19 -5.14
C GLY A 92 3.30 1.18 -3.73
N ALA A 93 3.88 0.40 -2.81
CA ALA A 93 3.41 0.38 -1.43
C ALA A 93 3.81 1.61 -0.62
N GLN A 94 4.94 2.26 -0.94
CA GLN A 94 5.40 3.47 -0.25
C GLN A 94 4.75 4.75 -0.81
N THR A 95 4.45 4.80 -2.11
CA THR A 95 3.83 5.97 -2.75
C THR A 95 2.30 5.92 -2.75
N GLY A 96 1.72 4.73 -2.55
CA GLY A 96 0.29 4.54 -2.46
C GLY A 96 -0.08 3.63 -1.30
N VAL A 97 -0.69 2.49 -1.64
CA VAL A 97 -1.09 1.47 -0.67
C VAL A 97 -0.47 0.13 -1.06
N VAL A 98 -0.38 -0.79 -0.09
CA VAL A 98 0.15 -2.15 -0.30
C VAL A 98 -0.52 -2.85 -1.49
N ALA A 99 -1.83 -2.62 -1.69
CA ALA A 99 -2.57 -3.17 -2.83
C ALA A 99 -2.05 -2.66 -4.19
N ILE A 100 -1.65 -1.39 -4.30
CA ILE A 100 -1.03 -0.82 -5.50
C ILE A 100 0.35 -1.44 -5.72
N GLY A 101 1.13 -1.63 -4.65
CA GLY A 101 2.40 -2.36 -4.72
C GLY A 101 2.24 -3.78 -5.29
N LEU A 102 1.24 -4.52 -4.81
CA LEU A 102 0.92 -5.86 -5.34
C LEU A 102 0.39 -5.83 -6.78
N MET A 103 -0.38 -4.80 -7.15
CA MET A 103 -0.86 -4.61 -8.52
C MET A 103 0.30 -4.35 -9.48
N LEU A 104 1.24 -3.47 -9.11
CA LEU A 104 2.44 -3.20 -9.89
C LEU A 104 3.35 -4.44 -10.00
N LEU A 105 3.49 -5.20 -8.91
CA LEU A 105 4.22 -6.46 -8.94
C LEU A 105 3.60 -7.45 -9.93
N ARG A 106 2.28 -7.59 -9.95
CA ARG A 106 1.58 -8.45 -10.93
C ARG A 106 1.72 -7.96 -12.37
N ALA A 107 1.86 -6.65 -12.58
CA ALA A 107 2.11 -6.10 -13.90
C ALA A 107 3.55 -6.37 -14.37
N ALA A 108 4.53 -6.29 -13.46
CA ALA A 108 5.94 -6.56 -13.75
C ALA A 108 6.27 -8.07 -13.81
N ASP A 109 5.65 -8.88 -12.96
CA ASP A 109 5.79 -10.34 -12.89
C ASP A 109 4.39 -11.00 -12.85
N PRO A 110 3.76 -11.19 -14.02
CA PRO A 110 2.43 -11.80 -14.11
C PRO A 110 2.41 -13.26 -13.68
N GLN A 111 3.52 -13.98 -13.85
CA GLN A 111 3.62 -15.40 -13.49
C GLN A 111 4.07 -15.64 -12.04
N MET A 112 4.33 -14.58 -11.26
CA MET A 112 4.85 -14.64 -9.88
C MET A 112 6.06 -15.58 -9.72
N ARG A 113 6.96 -15.56 -10.70
CA ARG A 113 8.15 -16.43 -10.71
C ARG A 113 9.30 -15.85 -9.92
N SER A 114 9.31 -14.52 -9.73
CA SER A 114 10.33 -13.82 -8.98
C SER A 114 10.23 -14.08 -7.48
N ASN A 115 11.36 -13.98 -6.77
CA ASN A 115 11.38 -14.06 -5.31
C ASN A 115 10.72 -12.84 -4.64
N ALA A 116 10.38 -11.81 -5.44
CA ALA A 116 9.77 -10.57 -4.98
C ALA A 116 8.44 -10.81 -4.26
N TYR A 117 7.58 -11.70 -4.78
CA TYR A 117 6.31 -12.02 -4.12
C TYR A 117 6.51 -12.63 -2.72
N ARG A 118 7.47 -13.57 -2.58
CA ARG A 118 7.78 -14.20 -1.28
C ARG A 118 8.39 -13.20 -0.31
N ALA A 119 9.34 -12.37 -0.77
CA ALA A 119 9.93 -11.31 0.05
C ALA A 119 8.86 -10.30 0.53
N PHE A 120 7.92 -9.93 -0.34
CA PHE A 120 6.83 -9.02 -0.01
C PHE A 120 5.82 -9.62 0.97
N ALA A 121 5.49 -10.91 0.81
CA ALA A 121 4.60 -11.65 1.72
C ALA A 121 5.23 -11.85 3.10
N LEU A 122 6.53 -12.18 3.17
CA LEU A 122 7.28 -12.34 4.42
C LEU A 122 7.31 -11.05 5.26
N ARG A 123 7.39 -9.88 4.61
CA ARG A 123 7.32 -8.58 5.29
C ARG A 123 5.96 -8.31 5.93
N SER A 124 4.90 -8.93 5.41
CA SER A 124 3.52 -8.72 5.85
C SER A 124 2.93 -10.04 6.37
N PRO A 125 3.47 -10.60 7.48
CA PRO A 125 3.11 -11.94 7.94
C PRO A 125 1.63 -12.08 8.28
N SER A 126 0.95 -10.98 8.62
CA SER A 126 -0.49 -10.97 8.95
C SER A 126 -1.43 -10.94 7.74
N SER A 127 -0.92 -10.72 6.52
CA SER A 127 -1.72 -10.72 5.28
C SER A 127 -1.39 -11.89 4.36
N ALA A 128 -0.50 -12.80 4.77
CA ALA A 128 -0.28 -14.04 4.07
C ALA A 128 -1.62 -14.80 4.00
N PRO A 129 -2.17 -15.07 2.79
CA PRO A 129 -3.36 -15.90 2.69
C PRO A 129 -2.97 -17.28 3.19
N SER A 130 -3.62 -17.75 4.26
CA SER A 130 -3.44 -19.08 4.84
C SER A 130 -4.01 -20.20 3.93
N SER A 131 -3.99 -20.03 2.61
CA SER A 131 -4.50 -20.99 1.63
C SER A 131 -3.35 -21.76 0.99
N ALA A 132 -2.48 -22.33 1.82
CA ALA A 132 -1.42 -23.26 1.41
C ALA A 132 -1.32 -24.44 2.39
N GLU A 133 -2.45 -24.89 2.93
CA GLU A 133 -2.56 -26.17 3.64
C GLU A 133 -3.78 -26.92 3.10
N GLY A 134 -3.51 -28.05 2.43
CA GLY A 134 -4.33 -29.26 2.28
C GLY A 134 -5.79 -29.11 1.88
#